data_AF-A0AAD9VZL8-F1
#
_entry.id   AF-A0AAD9VZL8-F1
#
_cell.length_a   1.000
_cell.length_b   1.000
_cell.length_c   1.000
_cell.angle_alpha   90.00
_cell.angle_beta   90.00
_cell.angle_gamma   90.00
#
_symmetry.space_group_name_H-M   'P 1'
#
loop_
_entity.id
_entity.type
_entity.pdbx_description
1 polymer ?
#
loop_
_entity_poly.entity_id
_entity_poly.type
_entity_poly.pdbx_seq_one_letter_code
_entity_poly.pdbx_strand_id
1 'polypeptide(L)'
;MPRTPKETYKAHQHWVYEAHQQQEARALGDKLNLSFPNGSAGGPESNFMYPIRRLVVTGQDTPSNMRLLFGTSSVSNMVPYHEARRLVLIDELSGVSSSPAGDLDQGCPYWSPRPASREESEEIEKLLRFERKYKEILPCALGGSKHHHGRKISVESDEGYGRGESASPRRRYS
;
A
#
# COMPACT_ATOMS: atom_id res chain seq x y z
N MET A 1 -30.54 5.11 -31.16
CA MET A 1 -30.43 5.69 -29.80
C MET A 1 -28.94 5.91 -29.49
N PRO A 2 -28.47 7.14 -29.31
CA PRO A 2 -27.09 7.37 -28.87
C PRO A 2 -26.91 6.77 -27.46
N ARG A 3 -25.84 6.00 -27.25
CA ARG A 3 -25.51 5.47 -25.92
C ARG A 3 -25.15 6.63 -25.01
N THR A 4 -25.85 6.78 -23.90
CA THR A 4 -25.51 7.76 -22.88
C THR A 4 -24.09 7.49 -22.37
N PRO A 5 -23.21 8.50 -22.28
CA PRO A 5 -21.87 8.30 -21.73
C PRO A 5 -21.96 7.77 -20.30
N LYS A 6 -21.09 6.80 -19.96
CA LYS A 6 -20.97 6.26 -18.60
C LYS A 6 -20.67 7.40 -17.62
N GLU A 7 -21.21 7.33 -16.41
CA GLU A 7 -20.99 8.36 -15.38
C GLU A 7 -19.52 8.61 -15.09
N THR A 8 -18.70 7.55 -15.10
CA THR A 8 -17.24 7.64 -14.96
C THR A 8 -16.60 8.54 -16.02
N TYR A 9 -17.06 8.47 -17.26
CA TYR A 9 -16.56 9.30 -18.35
C TYR A 9 -16.93 10.77 -18.15
N LYS A 10 -18.18 11.06 -17.74
CA LYS A 10 -18.61 12.43 -17.44
C LYS A 10 -17.81 13.03 -16.28
N ALA A 11 -17.59 12.24 -15.22
CA ALA A 11 -16.81 12.66 -14.07
C ALA A 11 -15.35 12.95 -14.46
N HIS A 12 -14.76 12.12 -15.32
CA HIS A 12 -13.42 12.33 -15.85
C HIS A 12 -13.34 13.58 -16.73
N GLN A 13 -14.31 13.79 -17.62
CA GLN A 13 -14.38 15.02 -18.43
C GLN A 13 -14.47 16.27 -17.57
N HIS A 14 -15.29 16.24 -16.51
CA HIS A 14 -15.40 17.38 -15.60
C HIS A 14 -14.06 17.68 -14.92
N TRP A 15 -13.36 16.66 -14.39
CA TRP A 15 -12.02 16.82 -13.83
C TRP A 15 -11.05 17.46 -14.83
N VAL A 16 -11.05 16.96 -16.06
CA VAL A 16 -10.09 17.40 -17.09
C VAL A 16 -10.38 18.83 -17.55
N TYR A 17 -11.63 19.15 -17.85
CA TYR A 17 -11.98 20.35 -18.61
C TYR A 17 -12.71 21.44 -17.81
N GLU A 18 -13.35 21.11 -16.70
CA GLU A 18 -14.28 22.03 -16.02
C GLU A 18 -13.84 22.39 -14.61
N ALA A 19 -13.31 21.44 -13.83
CA ALA A 19 -13.01 21.63 -12.42
C ALA A 19 -12.05 22.82 -12.17
N HIS A 20 -10.99 22.95 -12.99
CA HIS A 20 -10.02 24.04 -12.87
C HIS A 20 -10.59 25.44 -13.12
N GLN A 21 -11.77 25.54 -13.75
CA GLN A 21 -12.43 26.83 -13.99
C GLN A 21 -13.13 27.35 -12.72
N GLN A 22 -13.51 26.45 -11.81
CA GLN A 22 -14.18 26.80 -10.56
C GLN A 22 -13.16 27.29 -9.53
N GLN A 23 -13.42 28.45 -8.91
CA GLN A 23 -12.53 29.00 -7.89
C GLN A 23 -12.41 28.11 -6.65
N GLU A 24 -13.52 27.52 -6.21
CA GLU A 24 -13.56 26.62 -5.05
C GLU A 24 -12.78 25.33 -5.30
N ALA A 25 -12.89 24.74 -6.49
CA ALA A 25 -12.12 23.56 -6.87
C ALA A 25 -10.62 23.86 -6.92
N ARG A 26 -10.21 25.01 -7.47
CA ARG A 26 -8.81 25.45 -7.42
C ARG A 26 -8.29 25.62 -6.01
N ALA A 27 -9.05 26.30 -5.14
CA ALA A 27 -8.67 26.45 -3.74
C ALA A 27 -8.54 25.10 -3.01
N LEU A 28 -9.42 24.14 -3.31
CA LEU A 28 -9.31 22.77 -2.81
C LEU A 28 -8.06 22.08 -3.38
N GLY A 29 -7.77 22.25 -4.67
CA GLY A 29 -6.58 21.69 -5.30
C GLY A 29 -5.30 22.22 -4.68
N ASP A 30 -5.19 23.54 -4.49
CA ASP A 30 -4.04 24.18 -3.82
C ASP A 30 -3.86 23.63 -2.40
N LYS A 31 -4.94 23.54 -1.63
CA LYS A 31 -4.92 22.97 -0.27
C LYS A 31 -4.43 21.53 -0.25
N LEU A 32 -4.76 20.74 -1.27
CA LEU A 32 -4.41 19.33 -1.39
C LEU A 32 -3.10 19.10 -2.15
N ASN A 33 -2.46 20.16 -2.64
CA ASN A 33 -1.35 20.13 -3.58
C ASN A 33 -1.66 19.25 -4.81
N LEU A 34 -2.79 19.52 -5.45
CA LEU A 34 -3.24 18.89 -6.69
C LEU A 34 -2.93 19.78 -7.90
N SER A 35 -2.26 19.18 -8.90
CA SER A 35 -2.12 19.79 -10.21
C SER A 35 -3.34 19.47 -11.07
N PHE A 36 -4.02 20.51 -11.58
CA PHE A 36 -5.10 20.32 -12.53
C PHE A 36 -4.55 20.04 -13.94
N PRO A 37 -5.20 19.16 -14.72
CA PRO A 37 -4.84 18.89 -16.11
C PRO A 37 -5.11 20.08 -17.06
N ASN A 38 -5.87 21.10 -16.64
CA ASN A 38 -6.12 22.33 -17.39
C ASN A 38 -6.57 22.11 -18.85
N GLY A 39 -7.46 21.13 -19.07
CA GLY A 39 -7.96 20.75 -20.40
C GLY A 39 -7.06 19.80 -21.19
N SER A 40 -5.89 19.40 -20.66
CA SER A 40 -5.06 18.35 -21.25
C SER A 40 -5.55 16.98 -20.81
N ALA A 41 -6.14 16.22 -21.73
CA ALA A 41 -6.46 14.81 -21.47
C ALA A 41 -5.22 13.90 -21.43
N GLY A 42 -4.05 14.39 -21.86
CA GLY A 42 -2.79 13.66 -21.79
C GLY A 42 -1.94 14.09 -20.58
N GLY A 43 -1.35 13.11 -19.89
CA GLY A 43 -0.46 13.35 -18.74
C GLY A 43 -0.87 12.55 -17.50
N PRO A 44 0.01 12.44 -16.49
CA PRO A 44 -0.32 11.79 -15.22
C PRO A 44 -1.42 12.53 -14.44
N GLU A 45 -1.55 13.84 -14.58
CA GLU A 45 -2.54 14.68 -13.88
C GLU A 45 -3.97 14.45 -14.41
N SER A 46 -4.10 14.00 -15.66
CA SER A 46 -5.40 13.63 -16.24
C SER A 46 -5.86 12.25 -15.77
N ASN A 47 -4.99 11.47 -15.11
CA ASN A 47 -5.35 10.18 -14.57
C ASN A 47 -6.41 10.35 -13.47
N PHE A 48 -7.57 9.74 -13.69
CA PHE A 48 -8.72 9.84 -12.80
C PHE A 48 -8.43 9.37 -11.37
N MET A 49 -7.48 8.46 -11.18
CA MET A 49 -7.06 7.97 -9.86
C MET A 49 -6.34 9.03 -9.01
N TYR A 50 -5.62 9.96 -9.64
CA TYR A 50 -4.80 10.95 -8.94
C TYR A 50 -5.60 11.85 -7.99
N PRO A 51 -6.62 12.61 -8.44
CA PRO A 51 -7.40 13.46 -7.55
C PRO A 51 -8.21 12.66 -6.53
N ILE A 52 -8.72 11.47 -6.90
CA ILE A 52 -9.46 10.60 -5.99
C ILE A 52 -8.57 10.14 -4.84
N ARG A 53 -7.38 9.61 -5.15
CA ARG A 53 -6.43 9.12 -4.14
C ARG A 53 -6.00 10.25 -3.21
N ARG A 54 -5.76 11.46 -3.72
CA ARG A 54 -5.40 12.61 -2.88
C ARG A 54 -6.51 13.00 -1.90
N LEU A 55 -7.77 12.99 -2.34
CA LEU A 55 -8.90 13.23 -1.44
C LEU A 55 -8.96 12.17 -0.33
N VAL A 56 -8.76 10.90 -0.68
CA VAL A 56 -8.79 9.79 0.27
C VAL A 56 -7.66 9.90 1.29
N VAL A 57 -6.42 10.09 0.84
CA VAL A 57 -5.22 10.20 1.70
C VAL A 57 -5.34 11.34 2.71
N THR A 58 -5.93 12.46 2.30
CA THR A 58 -6.11 13.64 3.16
C THR A 58 -7.41 13.62 3.96
N GLY A 59 -8.22 12.57 3.81
CA GLY A 59 -9.54 12.43 4.44
C GLY A 59 -10.57 13.47 3.98
N GLN A 60 -10.35 14.08 2.82
CA GLN A 60 -11.19 15.11 2.22
C GLN A 60 -12.16 14.54 1.16
N ASP A 61 -12.31 13.22 1.10
CA ASP A 61 -13.20 12.47 0.20
C ASP A 61 -14.68 12.57 0.59
N THR A 62 -15.18 13.79 0.71
CA THR A 62 -16.58 14.12 1.04
C THR A 62 -17.43 14.26 -0.23
N PRO A 63 -18.77 14.06 -0.16
CA PRO A 63 -19.65 14.25 -1.31
C PRO A 63 -19.55 15.64 -1.96
N SER A 64 -19.33 16.70 -1.17
CA SER A 64 -19.15 18.06 -1.69
C SER A 64 -17.85 18.21 -2.46
N ASN A 65 -16.73 17.72 -1.92
CA ASN A 65 -15.44 17.78 -2.60
C ASN A 65 -15.42 16.92 -3.87
N MET A 66 -16.09 15.75 -3.83
CA MET A 66 -16.28 14.92 -5.02
C MET A 66 -17.07 15.67 -6.10
N ARG A 67 -18.16 16.36 -5.72
CA ARG A 67 -18.93 17.16 -6.67
C ARG A 67 -18.10 18.31 -7.25
N LEU A 68 -17.28 18.97 -6.44
CA LEU A 68 -16.40 20.06 -6.89
C LEU A 68 -15.38 19.60 -7.93
N LEU A 69 -14.73 18.45 -7.72
CA LEU A 69 -13.66 17.99 -8.62
C LEU A 69 -14.17 17.19 -9.82
N PHE A 70 -15.35 16.55 -9.70
CA PHE A 70 -15.84 15.58 -10.69
C PHE A 70 -17.24 15.88 -11.22
N GLY A 71 -17.88 16.97 -10.80
CA GLY A 71 -19.23 17.35 -11.23
C GLY A 71 -20.33 16.44 -10.69
N THR A 72 -19.99 15.42 -9.89
CA THR A 72 -20.94 14.49 -9.29
C THR A 72 -20.43 13.94 -7.97
N SER A 73 -21.35 13.72 -7.02
CA SER A 73 -21.03 13.02 -5.77
C SER A 73 -21.02 11.49 -5.93
N SER A 74 -21.51 10.96 -7.06
CA SER A 74 -21.57 9.51 -7.31
C SER A 74 -20.20 8.85 -7.50
N VAL A 75 -19.12 9.63 -7.54
CA VAL A 75 -17.75 9.09 -7.63
C VAL A 75 -17.44 8.12 -6.48
N SER A 76 -18.04 8.33 -5.31
CA SER A 76 -17.90 7.42 -4.16
C SER A 76 -18.45 6.00 -4.40
N ASN A 77 -19.26 5.81 -5.45
CA ASN A 77 -19.82 4.50 -5.82
C ASN A 77 -19.07 3.87 -7.01
N MET A 78 -18.01 4.54 -7.51
CA MET A 78 -17.27 4.09 -8.68
C MET A 78 -16.07 3.24 -8.26
N VAL A 79 -15.72 2.27 -9.11
CA VAL A 79 -14.58 1.36 -8.87
C VAL A 79 -13.27 2.10 -8.52
N PRO A 80 -12.87 3.19 -9.21
CA PRO A 80 -11.63 3.91 -8.88
C PRO A 80 -11.61 4.46 -7.45
N TYR A 81 -12.76 4.90 -6.92
CA TYR A 81 -12.84 5.35 -5.54
C TYR A 81 -12.60 4.20 -4.56
N HIS A 82 -13.32 3.09 -4.72
CA HIS A 82 -13.16 1.93 -3.82
C HIS A 82 -11.74 1.34 -3.90
N GLU A 83 -11.12 1.36 -5.08
CA GLU A 83 -9.74 0.95 -5.25
C GLU A 83 -8.76 1.89 -4.54
N ALA A 84 -8.87 3.20 -4.75
CA ALA A 84 -8.05 4.20 -4.04
C ALA A 84 -8.20 4.05 -2.52
N ARG A 85 -9.46 3.96 -2.06
CA ARG A 85 -9.82 3.84 -0.65
C ARG A 85 -9.22 2.60 0.00
N ARG A 86 -9.37 1.44 -0.65
CA ARG A 86 -8.80 0.17 -0.17
C ARG A 86 -7.28 0.24 -0.07
N LEU A 87 -6.60 0.76 -1.09
CA LEU A 87 -5.14 0.85 -1.10
C LEU A 87 -4.62 1.75 0.04
N VAL A 88 -5.22 2.93 0.22
CA VAL A 88 -4.82 3.85 1.29
C VAL A 88 -5.01 3.24 2.68
N LEU A 89 -6.11 2.53 2.91
CA LEU A 89 -6.36 1.88 4.20
C LEU A 89 -5.41 0.69 4.46
N ILE A 90 -5.01 -0.04 3.42
CA ILE A 90 -3.98 -1.09 3.53
C ILE A 90 -2.61 -0.47 3.85
N ASP A 91 -2.25 0.64 3.18
CA ASP A 91 -1.00 1.38 3.43
C ASP A 91 -0.94 1.87 4.88
N GLU A 92 -2.05 2.44 5.39
CA GLU A 92 -2.20 2.88 6.78
C GLU A 92 -1.93 1.75 7.78
N LEU A 93 -2.56 0.59 7.58
CA LEU A 93 -2.43 -0.55 8.50
C LEU A 93 -1.07 -1.23 8.42
N SER A 94 -0.45 -1.22 7.25
CA SER A 94 0.85 -1.87 7.03
C SER A 94 2.02 -1.00 7.48
N GLY A 95 1.80 0.32 7.65
CA GLY A 95 2.84 1.30 7.96
C GLY A 95 3.88 1.49 6.85
N VAL A 96 3.68 0.84 5.71
CA VAL A 96 4.54 0.87 4.53
C VAL A 96 3.64 1.07 3.33
N SER A 97 3.98 2.03 2.46
CA SER A 97 3.27 2.22 1.19
C SER A 97 3.43 0.97 0.34
N SER A 98 2.34 0.21 0.21
CA SER A 98 2.23 -1.00 -0.61
C SER A 98 1.96 -0.67 -2.08
N SER A 99 1.63 0.60 -2.38
CA SER A 99 1.12 0.98 -3.68
C SER A 99 2.23 1.43 -4.65
N PRO A 100 2.27 0.91 -5.89
CA PRO A 100 3.03 1.53 -6.99
C PRO A 100 2.48 2.93 -7.35
N ALA A 101 1.37 3.36 -6.74
CA ALA A 101 0.85 4.71 -6.82
C ALA A 101 1.58 5.72 -5.92
N GLY A 102 2.72 5.37 -5.31
CA GLY A 102 3.50 6.29 -4.47
C GLY A 102 3.79 7.64 -5.15
N ASP A 103 3.97 7.63 -6.47
CA ASP A 103 4.17 8.85 -7.27
C ASP A 103 2.93 9.77 -7.27
N LEU A 104 1.72 9.21 -7.13
CA LEU A 104 0.47 10.00 -7.05
C LEU A 104 0.33 10.74 -5.71
N ASP A 105 0.97 10.24 -4.66
CA ASP A 105 0.93 10.84 -3.32
C ASP A 105 2.10 11.80 -3.10
N GLN A 106 3.01 11.95 -4.08
CA GLN A 106 4.13 12.86 -3.97
C GLN A 106 3.64 14.30 -3.74
N GLY A 107 4.23 14.95 -2.74
CA GLY A 107 3.85 16.31 -2.33
C GLY A 107 2.53 16.38 -1.58
N CYS A 108 1.91 15.27 -1.17
CA CYS A 108 0.73 15.30 -0.31
C CYS A 108 1.03 16.06 0.99
N PRO A 109 0.22 17.07 1.36
CA PRO A 109 0.55 17.97 2.47
C PRO A 109 0.54 17.26 3.84
N TYR A 110 -0.29 16.24 3.98
CA TYR A 110 -0.39 15.42 5.17
C TYR A 110 -1.10 14.09 4.83
N TRP A 111 -0.91 13.10 5.69
CA TRP A 111 -1.55 11.79 5.59
C TRP A 111 -2.54 11.65 6.75
N SER A 112 -3.84 11.69 6.44
CA SER A 112 -4.91 11.63 7.43
C SER A 112 -6.18 11.04 6.80
N PRO A 113 -6.14 9.79 6.30
CA PRO A 113 -7.31 9.18 5.71
C PRO A 113 -8.42 9.06 6.75
N ARG A 114 -9.68 9.16 6.30
CA ARG A 114 -10.82 8.90 7.20
C ARG A 114 -10.73 7.46 7.75
N PRO A 115 -11.19 7.19 8.98
CA PRO A 115 -11.28 5.83 9.50
C PRO A 115 -12.07 4.92 8.57
N ALA A 116 -11.68 3.65 8.50
CA ALA A 116 -12.40 2.65 7.72
C ALA A 116 -13.82 2.43 8.27
N SER A 117 -14.79 2.18 7.39
CA SER A 117 -16.07 1.62 7.80
C SER A 117 -15.89 0.21 8.35
N ARG A 118 -16.94 -0.34 8.98
CA ARG A 118 -16.92 -1.72 9.46
C ARG A 118 -16.70 -2.70 8.30
N GLU A 119 -17.42 -2.49 7.20
CA GLU A 119 -17.37 -3.31 5.99
C GLU A 119 -15.97 -3.22 5.34
N GLU A 120 -15.44 -2.00 5.20
CA GLU A 120 -14.07 -1.79 4.68
C GLU A 120 -13.04 -2.52 5.56
N SER A 121 -13.19 -2.44 6.88
CA SER A 121 -12.29 -3.11 7.84
C SER A 121 -12.33 -4.62 7.70
N GLU A 122 -13.53 -5.22 7.60
CA GLU A 122 -13.70 -6.66 7.42
C GLU A 122 -13.13 -7.15 6.08
N GLU A 123 -13.26 -6.38 5.00
CA GLU A 123 -12.67 -6.70 3.70
C GLU A 123 -11.14 -6.64 3.73
N ILE A 124 -10.59 -5.59 4.32
CA ILE A 124 -9.14 -5.40 4.42
C ILE A 124 -8.50 -6.48 5.28
N GLU A 125 -9.12 -6.85 6.41
CA GLU A 125 -8.62 -7.93 7.25
C GLU A 125 -8.57 -9.27 6.50
N LYS A 126 -9.60 -9.57 5.69
CA LYS A 126 -9.61 -10.78 4.83
C LYS A 126 -8.45 -10.77 3.84
N LEU A 127 -8.19 -9.63 3.20
CA LEU A 127 -7.09 -9.48 2.24
C LEU A 127 -5.72 -9.65 2.91
N LEU A 128 -5.48 -8.96 4.04
CA LEU A 128 -4.23 -9.06 4.78
C LEU A 128 -3.99 -10.48 5.31
N ARG A 129 -5.04 -11.16 5.78
CA ARG A 129 -4.98 -12.58 6.18
C ARG A 129 -4.61 -13.48 5.00
N PHE A 130 -5.22 -13.25 3.84
CA PHE A 130 -4.90 -14.02 2.63
C PHE A 130 -3.46 -13.80 2.19
N GLU A 131 -3.00 -12.55 2.14
CA GLU A 131 -1.63 -12.19 1.76
C GLU A 131 -0.60 -12.85 2.69
N ARG A 132 -0.84 -12.81 4.01
CA ARG A 132 0.01 -13.50 5.00
C ARG A 132 0.12 -14.99 4.72
N LYS A 133 -1.02 -15.65 4.53
CA LYS A 133 -1.07 -17.10 4.22
C LYS A 133 -0.34 -17.41 2.91
N TYR A 134 -0.51 -16.56 1.89
CA TYR A 134 0.14 -16.73 0.60
C TYR A 134 1.66 -16.59 0.70
N LYS A 135 2.15 -15.60 1.44
CA LYS A 135 3.59 -15.40 1.74
C LYS A 135 4.21 -16.58 2.50
N GLU A 136 3.46 -17.27 3.35
CA GLU A 136 3.93 -18.48 4.05
C GLU A 136 4.05 -19.69 3.13
N ILE A 137 3.13 -19.84 2.17
CA ILE A 137 3.08 -21.00 1.26
C ILE A 137 4.10 -20.86 0.12
N LEU A 138 4.32 -19.65 -0.39
CA LEU A 138 5.19 -19.40 -1.54
C LEU A 138 6.63 -19.96 -1.40
N PRO A 139 7.34 -19.75 -0.27
CA PRO A 139 8.67 -20.34 -0.06
C PRO A 139 8.68 -21.87 -0.11
N CYS A 140 7.60 -22.50 0.36
CA CYS A 140 7.44 -23.96 0.34
C CYS A 140 7.14 -24.49 -1.06
N ALA A 141 6.39 -23.73 -1.87
CA ALA A 141 6.00 -24.11 -3.23
C ALA A 141 7.09 -23.87 -4.27
N LEU A 142 8.00 -22.93 -4.04
CA LEU A 142 9.09 -22.56 -4.95
C LEU A 142 10.44 -23.23 -4.63
N GLY A 143 10.47 -24.24 -3.75
CA GLY A 143 11.68 -25.03 -3.49
C GLY A 143 12.80 -24.29 -2.75
N GLY A 144 12.47 -23.27 -1.95
CA GLY A 144 13.43 -22.51 -1.15
C GLY A 144 13.96 -23.32 0.04
N SER A 145 14.80 -24.32 -0.22
CA SER A 145 15.52 -25.08 0.81
C SER A 145 16.47 -24.17 1.60
N LYS A 146 16.06 -23.72 2.79
CA LYS A 146 17.03 -23.36 3.83
C LYS A 146 17.56 -24.65 4.46
N HIS A 147 18.45 -25.34 3.76
CA HIS A 147 19.32 -26.33 4.41
C HIS A 147 20.43 -25.58 5.17
N HIS A 148 20.19 -25.27 6.45
CA HIS A 148 21.31 -25.17 7.38
C HIS A 148 21.66 -26.58 7.84
N HIS A 149 22.64 -27.17 7.15
CA HIS A 149 23.40 -28.33 7.60
C HIS A 149 24.07 -28.02 8.94
N GLY A 150 23.84 -28.90 9.91
CA GLY A 150 24.54 -28.89 11.18
C GLY A 150 24.22 -30.09 12.08
N ARG A 151 23.78 -31.22 11.52
CA ARG A 151 23.69 -32.47 12.29
C ARG A 151 25.10 -33.05 12.36
N LYS A 152 25.83 -32.71 13.42
CA LYS A 152 27.10 -33.36 13.74
C LYS A 152 26.82 -34.84 13.99
N ILE A 153 27.15 -35.68 13.02
CA ILE A 153 27.24 -37.12 13.18
C ILE A 153 28.45 -37.33 14.08
N SER A 154 28.20 -37.68 15.34
CA SER A 154 29.25 -38.10 16.26
C SER A 154 29.60 -39.53 15.86
N VAL A 155 30.75 -39.69 15.23
CA VAL A 155 31.33 -41.01 14.97
C VAL A 155 31.95 -41.45 16.29
N GLU A 156 31.27 -42.36 16.98
CA GLU A 156 31.86 -43.18 18.04
C GLU A 156 33.11 -43.85 17.46
N SER A 157 34.26 -43.54 18.04
CA SER A 157 35.53 -44.22 17.76
C SER A 157 35.88 -45.02 18.99
N ASP A 158 36.02 -46.31 18.75
CA ASP A 158 36.25 -47.41 19.68
C ASP A 158 37.35 -47.17 20.71
N GLU A 159 37.12 -47.80 21.87
CA GLU A 159 38.02 -47.92 23.01
C GLU A 159 39.33 -48.65 22.63
N GLY A 160 40.45 -48.17 23.18
CA GLY A 160 41.75 -48.80 22.97
C GLY A 160 42.86 -48.27 23.89
N TYR A 161 42.83 -48.73 25.15
CA TYR A 161 43.93 -48.95 26.11
C TYR A 161 45.31 -48.28 25.90
N GLY A 162 45.80 -47.57 26.94
CA GLY A 162 47.22 -47.18 27.00
C GLY A 162 47.66 -46.37 28.21
N ARG A 163 47.77 -47.05 29.36
CA ARG A 163 48.39 -46.68 30.65
C ARG A 163 49.69 -45.83 30.55
N GLY A 164 49.87 -44.85 31.43
CA GLY A 164 51.16 -44.21 31.68
C GLY A 164 51.11 -43.02 32.65
N GLU A 165 51.37 -43.29 33.93
CA GLU A 165 51.57 -42.35 35.03
C GLU A 165 52.67 -41.30 34.67
N SER A 166 52.68 -40.04 35.12
CA SER A 166 53.08 -39.65 36.48
C SER A 166 53.09 -38.11 36.63
N ALA A 167 52.76 -37.66 37.86
CA ALA A 167 53.35 -36.51 38.59
C ALA A 167 53.06 -35.04 38.18
N SER A 168 52.24 -34.43 39.04
CA SER A 168 52.17 -33.02 39.52
C SER A 168 53.53 -32.38 39.94
N PRO A 169 53.63 -31.11 40.43
CA PRO A 169 52.64 -30.01 40.59
C PRO A 169 53.13 -28.55 40.27
N ARG A 170 52.16 -27.60 40.26
CA ARG A 170 52.18 -26.18 40.72
C ARG A 170 53.28 -25.21 40.21
N ARG A 171 52.84 -24.04 39.71
CA ARG A 171 52.95 -22.75 40.45
C ARG A 171 52.12 -21.62 39.84
N ARG A 172 51.49 -20.85 40.74
CA ARG A 172 50.93 -19.51 40.56
C ARG A 172 52.05 -18.48 40.41
N TYR A 173 51.79 -17.36 39.75
CA TYR A 173 51.68 -15.97 40.28
C TYR A 173 51.44 -15.05 39.06
N SER A 174 50.36 -14.26 39.10
CA SER A 174 50.37 -12.78 39.19
C SER A 174 50.63 -12.09 37.86
#